data_AF-A0A2I0R1B9-F1
#
_entry.id   AF-A0A2I0R1B9-F1
#
_cell.length_a   1.000
_cell.length_b   1.000
_cell.length_c   1.000
_cell.angle_alpha   90.00
_cell.angle_beta   90.00
_cell.angle_gamma   90.00
#
_symmetry.space_group_name_H-M   'P 1'
#
loop_
_entity.id
_entity.type
_entity.pdbx_description
1 polymer ?
#
loop_
_entity_poly.entity_id
_entity_poly.type
_entity_poly.pdbx_seq_one_letter_code
_entity_poly.pdbx_strand_id
1 'polypeptide(L)'
;MNIIQHQVIDFVRTTPVPHSNYRLYLDSVKSWLYEINEEGTKYELLSELIKHFKQEMDEKVENTLRPDKSMEIDQYKVLIFRLNDELNGIREYVSKKNFFENEKSKLDEKLDEILCQLQTLKNGQEIIYEDLTKELNEMKEFYFLNKKTWKELLIGKLFSMVNSGVISLTVSQKIVNIINDEYANLIDQI
;
A
#
# COMPACT_ATOMS: atom_id res chain seq x y z
N MET A 1 0.33 2.04 22.19
CA MET A 1 -0.91 2.00 21.40
C MET A 1 -0.87 3.16 20.44
N ASN A 2 -0.97 2.91 19.13
CA ASN A 2 -0.96 3.99 18.13
C ASN A 2 -2.37 4.60 17.97
N ILE A 3 -2.48 5.72 17.24
CA ILE A 3 -3.76 6.42 17.04
C ILE A 3 -4.81 5.53 16.36
N ILE A 4 -4.39 4.67 15.42
CA ILE A 4 -5.24 3.71 14.70
C ILE A 4 -5.88 2.72 15.67
N GLN A 5 -5.07 2.11 16.55
CA GLN A 5 -5.55 1.19 17.59
C GLN A 5 -6.53 1.88 18.54
N HIS A 6 -6.24 3.11 18.95
CA HIS A 6 -7.15 3.86 19.83
C HIS A 6 -8.51 4.10 19.16
N GLN A 7 -8.51 4.52 17.90
CA GLN A 7 -9.74 4.74 17.13
C GLN A 7 -10.56 3.45 16.94
N VAL A 8 -9.90 2.33 16.64
CA VAL A 8 -10.58 1.03 16.52
C VAL A 8 -11.22 0.62 17.84
N ILE A 9 -10.49 0.75 18.96
CA ILE A 9 -11.01 0.42 20.29
C ILE A 9 -12.20 1.31 20.65
N ASP A 10 -12.10 2.62 20.40
CA ASP A 10 -13.20 3.55 20.65
C ASP A 10 -14.42 3.24 19.78
N PHE A 11 -14.23 2.89 18.51
CA PHE A 11 -15.29 2.51 17.60
C PHE A 11 -16.02 1.24 18.07
N VAL A 12 -15.28 0.17 18.39
CA VAL A 12 -15.87 -1.08 18.88
C VAL A 12 -16.61 -0.88 20.19
N ARG A 13 -16.06 -0.06 21.11
CA ARG A 13 -16.69 0.23 22.40
C ARG A 13 -18.03 0.98 22.23
N THR A 14 -18.10 1.88 21.25
CA THR A 14 -19.29 2.73 21.02
C THR A 14 -20.29 2.10 20.08
N THR A 15 -19.87 1.11 19.30
CA THR A 15 -20.69 0.41 18.30
C THR A 15 -20.63 -1.09 18.59
N PRO A 16 -21.47 -1.63 19.49
CA PRO A 16 -21.45 -3.06 19.77
C PRO A 16 -21.99 -3.87 18.58
N VAL A 17 -21.41 -5.06 18.33
CA VAL A 17 -21.90 -5.98 17.29
C VAL A 17 -23.30 -6.49 17.67
N PRO A 18 -24.34 -6.25 16.85
CA PRO A 18 -25.68 -6.74 17.14
C PRO A 18 -25.72 -8.27 17.04
N HIS A 19 -26.24 -8.94 18.08
CA HIS A 19 -26.24 -10.40 18.22
C HIS A 19 -27.05 -11.15 17.13
N SER A 20 -27.83 -10.44 16.33
CA SER A 20 -28.69 -11.01 15.28
C SER A 20 -28.49 -10.38 13.91
N ASN A 21 -27.69 -9.31 13.81
CA ASN A 21 -27.62 -8.53 12.57
C ASN A 21 -26.28 -7.82 12.39
N TYR A 22 -25.28 -8.58 11.95
CA TYR A 22 -23.97 -8.04 11.58
C TYR A 22 -24.05 -7.02 10.41
N ARG A 23 -25.14 -6.96 9.64
CA ARG A 23 -25.28 -5.98 8.55
C ARG A 23 -25.32 -4.55 9.07
N LEU A 24 -26.05 -4.31 10.16
CA LEU A 24 -26.10 -2.99 10.79
C LEU A 24 -24.70 -2.57 11.28
N TYR A 25 -23.92 -3.53 11.79
CA TYR A 25 -22.54 -3.27 12.17
C TYR A 25 -21.66 -2.91 10.97
N LEU A 26 -21.78 -3.66 9.86
CA LEU A 26 -21.07 -3.35 8.62
C LEU A 26 -21.45 -1.95 8.08
N ASP A 27 -22.71 -1.56 8.17
CA ASP A 27 -23.16 -0.22 7.77
C ASP A 27 -22.51 0.87 8.64
N SER A 28 -22.40 0.64 9.96
CA SER A 28 -21.67 1.54 10.86
C SER A 28 -20.18 1.61 10.51
N VAL A 29 -19.54 0.48 10.20
CA VAL A 29 -18.15 0.45 9.75
C VAL A 29 -17.98 1.27 8.47
N LYS A 30 -18.88 1.11 7.50
CA LYS A 30 -18.86 1.88 6.24
C LYS A 30 -19.04 3.37 6.48
N SER A 31 -19.99 3.76 7.33
CA SER A 31 -20.21 5.16 7.69
C SER A 31 -18.97 5.75 8.36
N TRP A 32 -18.35 5.02 9.29
CA TRP A 32 -17.13 5.45 9.95
C TRP A 32 -15.97 5.62 8.98
N LEU A 33 -15.75 4.64 8.09
CA LEU A 33 -14.73 4.73 7.05
C LEU A 33 -15.00 5.86 6.04
N TYR A 34 -16.26 6.23 5.81
CA TYR A 34 -16.62 7.32 4.90
C TYR A 34 -16.16 8.70 5.41
N GLU A 35 -16.06 8.90 6.73
CA GLU A 35 -15.58 10.15 7.33
C GLU A 35 -14.07 10.37 7.14
N ILE A 36 -13.34 9.31 6.79
CA ILE A 36 -11.89 9.36 6.59
C ILE A 36 -11.61 9.63 5.11
N ASN A 37 -10.83 10.68 4.82
CA ASN A 37 -10.54 11.03 3.42
C ASN A 37 -9.43 10.18 2.80
N GLU A 38 -8.48 9.72 3.61
CA GLU A 38 -7.30 9.00 3.13
C GLU A 38 -7.54 7.49 3.13
N GLU A 39 -7.49 6.88 1.94
CA GLU A 39 -7.73 5.45 1.75
C GLU A 39 -6.66 4.56 2.43
N GLY A 40 -5.42 5.04 2.53
CA GLY A 40 -4.38 4.36 3.31
C GLY A 40 -4.78 4.23 4.77
N THR A 41 -5.28 5.30 5.37
CA THR A 41 -5.80 5.28 6.74
C THR A 41 -7.03 4.39 6.87
N LYS A 42 -7.96 4.39 5.90
CA LYS A 42 -9.10 3.46 5.89
C LYS A 42 -8.63 2.00 5.89
N TYR A 43 -7.62 1.69 5.08
CA TYR A 43 -7.03 0.35 5.02
C TYR A 43 -6.42 -0.05 6.37
N GLU A 44 -5.63 0.82 6.99
CA GLU A 44 -5.03 0.55 8.31
C GLU A 44 -6.08 0.33 9.40
N LEU A 45 -7.10 1.19 9.46
CA LEU A 45 -8.19 1.09 10.43
C LEU A 45 -8.99 -0.19 10.27
N LEU A 46 -9.36 -0.54 9.03
CA LEU A 46 -10.11 -1.77 8.76
C LEU A 46 -9.26 -3.02 9.01
N SER A 47 -7.95 -2.98 8.71
CA SER A 47 -7.03 -4.07 9.02
C SER A 47 -6.91 -4.31 10.53
N GLU A 48 -6.75 -3.25 11.33
CA GLU A 48 -6.68 -3.38 12.79
C GLU A 48 -8.03 -3.80 13.39
N LEU A 49 -9.16 -3.36 12.82
CA LEU A 49 -10.50 -3.82 13.21
C LEU A 49 -10.69 -5.33 12.97
N ILE A 50 -10.25 -5.84 11.82
CA ILE A 50 -10.29 -7.28 11.51
C ILE A 50 -9.45 -8.07 12.50
N LYS A 51 -8.25 -7.57 12.82
CA LYS A 51 -7.36 -8.20 13.79
C LYS A 51 -8.00 -8.27 15.18
N HIS A 52 -8.64 -7.19 15.63
CA HIS A 52 -9.37 -7.18 16.89
C HIS A 52 -10.46 -8.28 16.93
N PHE A 53 -11.28 -8.39 15.89
CA PHE A 53 -12.32 -9.42 15.84
C PHE A 53 -11.80 -10.84 15.71
N LYS A 54 -10.64 -11.05 15.07
CA LYS A 54 -9.97 -12.36 15.08
C LYS A 54 -9.56 -12.74 16.50
N GLN A 55 -8.97 -11.82 17.26
CA GLN A 55 -8.60 -12.05 18.66
C GLN A 55 -9.81 -12.38 19.52
N GLU A 56 -10.89 -11.59 19.43
CA GLU A 56 -12.13 -11.90 20.18
C GLU A 56 -12.73 -13.27 19.80
N MET A 57 -12.70 -13.61 18.50
CA MET A 57 -13.19 -14.91 18.04
C MET A 57 -12.33 -16.05 18.59
N ASP A 58 -11.00 -15.92 18.54
CA ASP A 58 -10.07 -16.93 19.04
C ASP A 58 -10.28 -17.17 20.55
N GLU A 59 -10.42 -16.09 21.34
CA GLU A 59 -10.75 -16.18 22.76
C GLU A 59 -12.10 -16.88 23.01
N LYS A 60 -13.12 -16.62 22.18
CA LYS A 60 -14.42 -17.31 22.29
C LYS A 60 -14.34 -18.77 21.90
N VAL A 61 -13.55 -19.11 20.89
CA VAL A 61 -13.31 -20.50 20.48
C VAL A 61 -12.68 -21.29 21.63
N GLU A 62 -11.67 -20.74 22.29
CA GLU A 62 -11.00 -21.38 23.44
C GLU A 62 -11.95 -21.62 24.63
N ASN A 63 -12.88 -20.69 24.86
CA ASN A 63 -13.82 -20.75 25.98
C ASN A 63 -15.13 -21.51 25.67
N THR A 64 -15.29 -22.04 24.47
CA THR A 64 -16.53 -22.73 24.04
C THR A 64 -16.34 -24.25 23.96
N LEU A 65 -17.19 -25.00 24.66
CA LEU A 65 -17.15 -26.48 24.72
C LEU A 65 -17.41 -27.16 23.36
N ARG A 66 -18.18 -26.53 22.47
CA ARG A 66 -18.50 -27.00 21.11
C ARG A 66 -18.46 -25.83 20.11
N PRO A 67 -17.27 -25.34 19.73
CA PRO A 67 -17.11 -24.17 18.88
C PRO A 67 -17.75 -24.34 17.50
N ASP A 68 -17.75 -25.58 17.00
CA ASP A 68 -18.31 -26.02 15.71
C ASP A 68 -19.83 -25.85 15.60
N LYS A 69 -20.53 -25.70 16.74
CA LYS A 69 -21.98 -25.50 16.80
C LYS A 69 -22.38 -24.15 17.37
N SER A 70 -21.41 -23.28 17.62
CA SER A 70 -21.67 -21.96 18.17
C SER A 70 -22.11 -20.99 17.08
N MET A 71 -23.39 -20.61 17.12
CA MET A 71 -23.94 -19.58 16.24
C MET A 71 -23.17 -18.26 16.36
N GLU A 72 -22.67 -17.94 17.55
CA GLU A 72 -21.87 -16.73 17.78
C GLU A 72 -20.53 -16.79 17.04
N ILE A 73 -19.82 -17.91 17.10
CA ILE A 73 -18.53 -18.06 16.38
C ILE A 73 -18.75 -17.99 14.87
N ASP A 74 -19.84 -18.56 14.36
CA ASP A 74 -20.18 -18.45 12.94
C ASP A 74 -20.51 -17.01 12.53
N GLN A 75 -21.12 -16.22 13.42
CA GLN A 75 -21.32 -14.78 13.17
C GLN A 75 -20.00 -14.02 13.07
N TYR A 76 -19.01 -14.30 13.94
CA TYR A 76 -17.67 -13.71 13.83
C TYR A 76 -17.00 -14.09 12.52
N LYS A 77 -17.06 -15.35 12.09
CA LYS A 77 -16.50 -15.78 10.79
C LYS A 77 -17.10 -15.00 9.62
N VAL A 78 -18.43 -14.86 9.61
CA VAL A 78 -19.14 -14.12 8.55
C VAL A 78 -18.77 -12.64 8.58
N LEU A 79 -18.71 -12.03 9.77
CA LEU A 79 -18.29 -10.64 9.93
C LEU A 79 -16.86 -10.42 9.43
N ILE A 80 -15.91 -11.23 9.89
CA ILE A 80 -14.50 -11.17 9.47
C ILE A 80 -14.39 -11.37 7.97
N PHE A 81 -15.10 -12.33 7.38
CA PHE A 81 -15.13 -12.55 5.94
C PHE A 81 -15.56 -11.28 5.19
N ARG A 82 -16.65 -10.63 5.61
CA ARG A 82 -17.16 -9.41 4.98
C ARG A 82 -16.23 -8.22 5.15
N LEU A 83 -15.62 -8.07 6.33
CA LEU A 83 -14.63 -7.00 6.54
C LEU A 83 -13.39 -7.21 5.66
N ASN A 84 -12.94 -8.46 5.45
CA ASN A 84 -11.83 -8.74 4.52
C ASN A 84 -12.21 -8.43 3.06
N ASP A 85 -13.45 -8.70 2.65
CA ASP A 85 -13.96 -8.35 1.32
C ASP A 85 -13.89 -6.83 1.08
N GLU A 86 -14.35 -6.03 2.04
CA GLU A 86 -14.23 -4.56 2.00
C GLU A 86 -12.77 -4.10 2.03
N LEU A 87 -11.91 -4.73 2.85
CA LEU A 87 -10.47 -4.42 2.92
C LEU A 87 -9.79 -4.67 1.56
N ASN A 88 -10.15 -5.76 0.88
CA ASN A 88 -9.62 -6.06 -0.45
C ASN A 88 -10.07 -5.02 -1.48
N GLY A 89 -11.33 -4.58 -1.43
CA GLY A 89 -11.82 -3.49 -2.28
C GLY A 89 -11.06 -2.18 -2.08
N ILE A 90 -10.78 -1.80 -0.82
CA ILE A 90 -9.94 -0.63 -0.51
C ILE A 90 -8.51 -0.86 -0.98
N ARG A 91 -7.95 -2.06 -0.75
CA ARG A 91 -6.59 -2.40 -1.15
C ARG A 91 -6.38 -2.27 -2.66
N GLU A 92 -7.33 -2.74 -3.48
CA GLU A 92 -7.28 -2.59 -4.93
C GLU A 92 -7.33 -1.13 -5.39
N TYR A 93 -8.04 -0.28 -4.64
CA TYR A 93 -8.09 1.15 -4.93
C TYR A 93 -6.80 1.87 -4.50
N VAL A 94 -6.29 1.55 -3.30
CA VAL A 94 -5.03 2.07 -2.77
C VAL A 94 -3.86 1.61 -3.64
N SER A 95 -3.80 0.34 -4.06
CA SER A 95 -2.73 -0.20 -4.91
C SER A 95 -2.65 0.52 -6.25
N LYS A 96 -3.79 0.96 -6.80
CA LYS A 96 -3.79 1.72 -8.05
C LYS A 96 -3.26 3.14 -7.88
N LYS A 97 -3.36 3.71 -6.67
CA LYS A 97 -3.02 5.12 -6.43
C LYS A 97 -1.69 5.33 -5.73
N ASN A 98 -1.40 4.59 -4.66
CA ASN A 98 -0.27 4.83 -3.77
C ASN A 98 0.69 3.65 -3.76
N PHE A 99 1.93 3.89 -3.31
CA PHE A 99 2.92 2.83 -3.12
C PHE A 99 2.70 2.10 -1.80
N PHE A 100 2.54 0.79 -1.87
CA PHE A 100 2.70 -0.06 -0.69
C PHE A 100 4.17 -0.30 -0.38
N GLU A 101 4.47 -0.68 0.87
CA GLU A 101 5.86 -0.85 1.33
C GLU A 101 6.62 -1.90 0.51
N ASN A 102 5.97 -2.99 0.13
CA ASN A 102 6.55 -4.00 -0.75
C ASN A 102 6.84 -3.49 -2.17
N GLU A 103 6.05 -2.52 -2.66
CA GLU A 103 6.26 -1.90 -3.96
C GLU A 103 7.41 -0.89 -3.91
N LYS A 104 7.55 -0.15 -2.80
CA LYS A 104 8.71 0.71 -2.56
C LYS A 104 9.99 -0.11 -2.55
N SER A 105 10.03 -1.23 -1.82
CA SER A 105 11.21 -2.10 -1.79
C SER A 105 11.59 -2.63 -3.18
N LYS A 106 10.62 -3.08 -3.98
CA LYS A 106 10.87 -3.52 -5.36
C LYS A 106 11.39 -2.40 -6.25
N LEU A 107 10.81 -1.20 -6.12
CA LEU A 107 11.26 -0.02 -6.88
C LEU A 107 12.66 0.42 -6.46
N ASP A 108 12.98 0.36 -5.17
CA ASP A 108 14.32 0.66 -4.66
C ASP A 108 15.34 -0.30 -5.24
N GLU A 109 15.07 -1.61 -5.20
CA GLU A 109 15.92 -2.63 -5.82
C GLU A 109 16.14 -2.35 -7.31
N LYS A 110 15.11 -1.91 -8.03
CA LYS A 110 15.21 -1.57 -9.45
C LYS A 110 15.97 -0.29 -9.73
N LEU A 111 15.77 0.75 -8.92
CA LEU A 111 16.56 1.98 -9.01
C LEU A 111 18.04 1.67 -8.76
N ASP A 112 18.33 0.80 -7.79
CA ASP A 112 19.70 0.36 -7.49
C ASP A 112 20.28 -0.51 -8.60
N GLU A 113 19.46 -1.37 -9.23
CA GLU A 113 19.86 -2.14 -10.42
C GLU A 113 20.19 -1.21 -11.60
N ILE A 114 19.36 -0.20 -11.85
CA ILE A 114 19.60 0.83 -12.87
C ILE A 114 20.93 1.53 -12.60
N LEU A 115 21.18 1.94 -11.36
CA LEU A 115 22.44 2.56 -10.96
C LEU A 115 23.63 1.62 -11.20
N CYS A 116 23.54 0.35 -10.79
CA CYS A 116 24.57 -0.65 -11.06
C CYS A 116 24.83 -0.85 -12.56
N GLN A 117 23.77 -0.93 -13.38
CA GLN A 117 23.88 -1.07 -14.84
C GLN A 117 24.51 0.16 -15.48
N LEU A 118 24.23 1.36 -14.96
CA LEU A 118 24.83 2.60 -15.46
C LEU A 118 26.27 2.76 -15.00
N GLN A 119 26.63 2.25 -13.82
CA GLN A 119 28.00 2.22 -13.31
C GLN A 119 28.89 1.32 -14.18
N THR A 120 28.38 0.18 -14.64
CA THR A 120 29.10 -0.73 -15.55
C THR A 120 29.25 -0.15 -16.96
N LEU A 121 28.38 0.79 -17.35
CA LEU A 121 28.45 1.56 -18.59
C LEU A 121 29.36 2.81 -18.49
N LYS A 122 30.11 3.01 -17.39
CA LYS A 122 31.05 4.14 -17.19
C LYS A 122 32.09 4.24 -18.32
N ASN A 123 31.72 4.92 -19.40
CA ASN A 123 32.63 5.40 -20.44
C ASN A 123 33.29 6.72 -19.99
N GLY A 124 34.01 6.73 -18.86
CA GLY A 124 34.82 7.87 -18.41
C GLY A 124 34.09 9.11 -17.91
N GLN A 125 32.77 9.04 -17.64
CA GLN A 125 31.95 10.18 -17.22
C GLN A 125 31.52 10.09 -15.75
N GLU A 126 32.48 10.24 -14.83
CA GLU A 126 32.23 10.11 -13.38
C GLU A 126 31.23 11.13 -12.82
N ILE A 127 31.29 12.39 -13.27
CA ILE A 127 30.43 13.48 -12.79
C ILE A 127 28.95 13.23 -13.12
N ILE A 128 28.67 12.66 -14.30
CA ILE A 128 27.32 12.34 -14.78
C ILE A 128 26.64 11.30 -13.87
N TYR A 129 27.44 10.36 -13.35
CA TYR A 129 26.94 9.29 -12.51
C TYR A 129 26.50 9.79 -11.14
N GLU A 130 27.25 10.73 -10.55
CA GLU A 130 26.92 11.31 -9.23
C GLU A 130 25.60 12.10 -9.28
N ASP A 131 25.42 12.94 -10.30
CA ASP A 131 24.20 13.72 -10.48
C ASP A 131 22.97 12.83 -10.69
N LEU A 132 23.08 11.79 -11.53
CA LEU A 132 21.99 10.84 -11.74
C LEU A 132 21.69 10.00 -10.50
N THR A 133 22.72 9.56 -9.78
CA THR A 133 22.57 8.82 -8.52
C THR A 133 21.82 9.64 -7.49
N LYS A 134 22.17 10.93 -7.38
CA LYS A 134 21.48 11.85 -6.48
C LYS A 134 20.01 11.99 -6.85
N GLU A 135 19.72 12.25 -8.13
CA GLU A 135 18.34 12.43 -8.62
C GLU A 135 17.49 11.16 -8.43
N LEU A 136 18.03 9.97 -8.68
CA LEU A 136 17.32 8.71 -8.46
C LEU A 136 17.14 8.38 -6.97
N ASN A 137 18.09 8.75 -6.11
CA ASN A 137 17.90 8.62 -4.66
C ASN A 137 16.86 9.61 -4.12
N GLU A 138 16.82 10.84 -4.62
CA GLU A 138 15.76 11.79 -4.29
C GLU A 138 14.37 11.25 -4.65
N MET A 139 14.24 10.45 -5.70
CA MET A 139 12.96 9.84 -6.06
C MET A 139 12.41 8.90 -4.97
N LYS A 140 13.28 8.27 -4.17
CA LYS A 140 12.86 7.39 -3.06
C LYS A 140 12.15 8.19 -1.96
N GLU A 141 12.56 9.43 -1.74
CA GLU A 141 11.92 10.35 -0.78
C GLU A 141 10.51 10.78 -1.22
N PHE A 142 10.16 10.60 -2.50
CA PHE A 142 8.88 11.02 -3.05
C PHE A 142 7.81 9.90 -3.07
N TYR A 143 8.03 8.74 -2.45
CA TYR A 143 7.02 7.67 -2.40
C TYR A 143 5.72 8.02 -1.66
N PHE A 144 5.67 9.16 -0.96
CA PHE A 144 4.42 9.71 -0.44
C PHE A 144 3.50 10.26 -1.55
N LEU A 145 4.04 10.52 -2.75
CA LEU A 145 3.25 10.88 -3.93
C LEU A 145 2.51 9.65 -4.46
N ASN A 146 1.34 9.88 -5.04
CA ASN A 146 0.66 8.84 -5.80
C ASN A 146 1.54 8.40 -6.99
N LYS A 147 1.37 7.15 -7.43
CA LYS A 147 2.16 6.50 -8.49
C LYS A 147 2.24 7.31 -9.77
N LYS A 148 1.13 7.94 -10.18
CA LYS A 148 1.06 8.78 -11.38
C LYS A 148 1.95 10.02 -11.23
N THR A 149 1.76 10.77 -10.15
CA THR A 149 2.50 12.00 -9.88
C THR A 149 3.99 11.71 -9.69
N TRP A 150 4.34 10.60 -9.02
CA TRP A 150 5.72 10.15 -8.87
C TRP A 150 6.37 9.86 -10.23
N LYS A 151 5.67 9.15 -11.12
CA LYS A 151 6.14 8.86 -12.48
C LYS A 151 6.30 10.12 -13.31
N GLU A 152 5.34 11.05 -13.25
CA GLU A 152 5.44 12.34 -13.94
C GLU A 152 6.64 13.16 -13.45
N LEU A 153 6.91 13.16 -12.14
CA LEU A 153 8.08 13.81 -11.55
C LEU A 153 9.39 13.21 -12.05
N LEU A 154 9.49 11.87 -12.03
CA LEU A 154 10.66 11.16 -12.55
C LEU A 154 10.92 11.51 -14.02
N ILE A 155 9.89 11.44 -14.87
CA ILE A 155 10.00 11.76 -16.30
C ILE A 155 10.46 13.23 -16.48
N GLY A 156 9.91 14.15 -15.69
CA GLY A 156 10.32 15.56 -15.70
C GLY A 156 11.79 15.75 -15.33
N LYS A 157 12.28 15.09 -14.27
CA LYS A 157 13.69 15.12 -13.85
C LYS A 157 14.60 14.54 -14.94
N LEU A 158 14.26 13.37 -15.49
CA LEU A 158 15.02 12.75 -16.58
C LEU A 158 15.07 13.64 -17.83
N PHE A 159 13.95 14.26 -18.21
CA PHE A 159 13.91 15.19 -19.34
C PHE A 159 14.79 16.42 -19.12
N SER A 160 14.79 16.98 -17.91
CA SER A 160 15.68 18.08 -17.53
C SER A 160 17.15 17.66 -17.67
N MET A 161 17.50 16.47 -17.19
CA MET A 161 18.85 15.91 -17.28
C MET A 161 19.30 15.60 -18.72
N VAL A 162 18.38 15.21 -19.60
CA VAL A 162 18.66 15.07 -21.03
C VAL A 162 18.96 16.43 -21.65
N ASN A 163 18.14 17.45 -21.34
CA ASN A 163 18.31 18.79 -21.89
C ASN A 163 19.58 19.50 -21.38
N SER A 164 19.98 19.24 -20.13
CA SER A 164 21.23 19.76 -19.58
C SER A 164 22.46 18.99 -20.07
N GLY A 165 22.27 17.89 -20.81
CA GLY A 165 23.34 17.04 -21.30
C GLY A 165 23.98 16.16 -20.23
N VAL A 166 23.37 16.06 -19.04
CA VAL A 166 23.83 15.17 -17.97
C VAL A 166 23.64 13.71 -18.40
N ILE A 167 22.50 13.35 -19.00
CA ILE A 167 22.30 11.99 -19.54
C ILE A 167 21.93 12.02 -21.02
N SER A 168 22.21 10.92 -21.71
CA SER A 168 21.70 10.73 -23.07
C SER A 168 20.21 10.37 -23.07
N LEU A 169 19.52 10.69 -24.16
CA LEU A 169 18.14 10.25 -24.39
C LEU A 169 17.99 8.72 -24.28
N THR A 170 18.98 7.97 -24.76
CA THR A 170 19.01 6.51 -24.69
C THR A 170 19.03 6.00 -23.26
N VAL A 171 19.80 6.64 -22.37
CA VAL A 171 19.83 6.31 -20.94
C VAL A 171 18.49 6.63 -20.30
N SER A 172 17.94 7.82 -20.54
CA SER A 172 16.62 8.22 -20.04
C SER A 172 15.52 7.23 -20.46
N GLN A 173 15.49 6.81 -21.72
CA GLN A 173 14.51 5.84 -22.23
C GLN A 173 14.63 4.48 -21.55
N LYS A 174 15.85 3.99 -21.31
CA LYS A 174 16.06 2.73 -20.58
C LYS A 174 15.50 2.80 -19.17
N ILE A 175 15.75 3.89 -18.44
CA ILE A 175 15.25 4.10 -17.09
C ILE A 175 13.71 4.10 -17.09
N VAL A 176 13.11 4.85 -18.00
CA VAL A 176 11.63 4.92 -18.14
C VAL A 176 11.04 3.55 -18.48
N ASN A 177 11.68 2.77 -19.35
CA ASN A 177 11.19 1.45 -19.74
C ASN A 177 11.26 0.45 -18.59
N ILE A 178 12.40 0.37 -17.88
CA ILE A 178 12.56 -0.52 -16.71
C ILE A 178 11.46 -0.25 -15.67
N ILE A 179 11.17 1.03 -15.43
CA ILE A 179 10.15 1.43 -14.47
C ILE A 179 8.75 1.11 -14.99
N ASN A 180 8.45 1.38 -16.26
CA ASN A 180 7.16 1.05 -16.86
C ASN A 180 6.87 -0.45 -16.87
N ASP A 181 7.88 -1.28 -17.15
CA ASP A 181 7.74 -2.74 -17.16
C ASP A 181 7.41 -3.25 -15.75
N GLU A 182 7.99 -2.68 -14.70
CA GLU A 182 7.63 -3.02 -13.32
C GLU A 182 6.20 -2.59 -12.99
N TYR A 183 5.75 -1.40 -13.40
CA TYR A 183 4.36 -1.01 -13.22
C TYR A 183 3.38 -1.92 -13.97
N ALA A 184 3.73 -2.39 -15.17
CA ALA A 184 2.91 -3.36 -15.90
C ALA A 184 2.83 -4.69 -15.13
N ASN A 185 3.97 -5.19 -14.63
CA ASN A 185 4.01 -6.42 -13.83
C ASN A 185 3.30 -6.30 -12.48
N LEU A 186 3.31 -5.12 -11.85
CA LEU A 186 2.58 -4.86 -10.60
C LEU A 186 1.06 -4.75 -10.83
N ILE A 187 0.63 -4.36 -12.04
CA ILE A 187 -0.78 -4.33 -12.44
C ILE A 187 -1.26 -5.74 -12.82
N ASP A 188 -0.42 -6.56 -13.45
CA ASP A 188 -0.77 -7.92 -13.89
C ASP A 188 -0.69 -8.99 -12.78
N GLN A 189 -0.15 -8.65 -11.60
CA GLN A 189 -0.14 -9.52 -10.40
C GLN A 189 -1.33 -9.29 -9.45
N ILE A 190 -2.33 -8.53 -9.90
CA ILE A 190 -3.62 -8.29 -9.20
C ILE A 190 -4.73 -8.98 -10.00
#